data_AF-A0A3D1AD52-F1
#
_entry.id   AF-A0A3D1AD52-F1
#
_cell.length_a   1.000
_cell.length_b   1.000
_cell.length_c   1.000
_cell.angle_alpha   90.00
_cell.angle_beta   90.00
_cell.angle_gamma   90.00
#
_symmetry.space_group_name_H-M   'P 1'
#
loop_
_entity.id
_entity.type
_entity.pdbx_description
1 polymer ?
#
loop_
_entity_poly.entity_id
_entity_poly.type
_entity_poly.pdbx_seq_one_letter_code
_entity_poly.pdbx_strand_id
1 'polypeptide(L)'
;MLVKVKDKVLTREEVEGLIPKNLSSADSLMRAENIVKKWTIDVLMDEAAYQNVGSDKTEIDKLVNEYKRSLMRHRYQEHIIRDRVSADINEYDQLKYYEGNKQQFILSQNLIKGLFLKVPVGAPGLENVRKWYVSGSVESLEKIEKYSIQNAIIYDYFYDHWVNFEDVMAKIPHRISSPTQFLRINDHLEVSDSTHVYFLNISDKLLVGNQAPFDYVQVQIQTMLVNKRKIDYLREFGEKLYRDAVRNGTVEIMTE
;
A
#
# COMPACT_ATOMS: atom_id res chain seq x y z
N MET A 1 17.13 22.12 -33.69
CA MET A 1 16.74 23.36 -32.97
C MET A 1 15.44 23.87 -33.58
N LEU A 2 14.38 24.05 -32.78
CA LEU A 2 13.08 24.55 -33.25
C LEU A 2 12.88 26.03 -32.90
N VAL A 3 13.13 26.42 -31.65
CA VAL A 3 13.03 27.80 -31.17
C VAL A 3 14.16 28.08 -30.17
N LYS A 4 14.64 29.32 -30.15
CA LYS A 4 15.65 29.82 -29.21
C LYS A 4 15.18 31.13 -28.60
N VAL A 5 15.21 31.24 -27.27
CA VAL A 5 14.91 32.46 -26.51
C VAL A 5 16.12 32.73 -25.63
N LYS A 6 16.89 33.79 -25.96
CA LYS A 6 18.23 34.08 -25.40
C LYS A 6 19.13 32.85 -25.39
N ASP A 7 19.44 32.33 -24.20
CA ASP A 7 20.36 31.18 -24.02
C ASP A 7 19.62 29.84 -23.93
N LYS A 8 18.28 29.85 -23.80
CA LYS A 8 17.46 28.63 -23.75
C LYS A 8 17.06 28.20 -25.16
N VAL A 9 17.15 26.90 -25.42
CA VAL A 9 16.84 26.29 -26.73
C VAL A 9 15.82 25.18 -26.53
N LEU A 10 14.79 25.16 -27.37
CA LEU A 10 13.86 24.04 -27.50
C LEU A 10 14.22 23.23 -28.75
N THR A 11 14.50 21.94 -28.57
CA THR A 11 14.87 21.02 -29.64
C THR A 11 13.65 20.33 -30.26
N ARG A 12 13.85 19.71 -31.42
CA ARG A 12 12.78 18.95 -32.09
C ARG A 12 12.42 17.70 -31.30
N GLU A 13 13.42 17.00 -30.77
CA GLU A 13 13.27 15.78 -29.98
C GLU A 13 12.42 16.00 -28.72
N GLU A 14 12.63 17.12 -28.01
CA GLU A 14 11.82 17.48 -26.84
C GLU A 14 10.35 17.72 -27.18
N VAL A 15 10.07 18.36 -28.32
CA VAL A 15 8.70 18.60 -28.78
C VAL A 15 8.04 17.30 -29.21
N GLU A 16 8.76 16.45 -29.95
CA GLU A 16 8.26 15.14 -30.38
C GLU A 16 7.98 14.20 -29.20
N GLY A 17 8.80 14.24 -28.15
CA GLY A 17 8.60 13.46 -26.92
C GLY A 17 7.35 13.86 -26.12
N LEU A 18 6.84 15.07 -26.32
CA LEU A 18 5.64 15.59 -25.65
C LEU A 18 4.35 15.41 -26.48
N ILE A 19 4.46 14.94 -27.72
CA ILE A 19 3.32 14.71 -28.62
C ILE A 19 2.85 13.25 -28.49
N PRO A 20 1.57 13.00 -28.15
CA PRO A 20 1.00 11.65 -28.13
C PRO A 20 1.09 10.98 -29.51
N LYS A 21 1.49 9.70 -29.54
CA LYS A 21 1.75 8.94 -30.79
C LYS A 21 0.49 8.60 -31.62
N ASN A 22 -0.70 8.93 -31.13
CA ASN A 22 -2.00 8.54 -31.69
C ASN A 22 -2.78 9.70 -32.33
N LEU A 23 -2.09 10.78 -32.74
CA LEU A 23 -2.71 11.96 -33.34
C LEU A 23 -2.60 11.94 -34.87
N SER A 24 -3.56 12.59 -35.54
CA SER A 24 -3.45 12.89 -36.97
C SER A 24 -2.28 13.85 -37.24
N SER A 25 -1.80 13.92 -38.48
CA SER A 25 -0.72 14.85 -38.84
C SER A 25 -1.08 16.32 -38.59
N ALA A 26 -2.35 16.70 -38.83
CA ALA A 26 -2.84 18.06 -38.57
C ALA A 26 -2.91 18.36 -37.06
N ASP A 27 -3.41 17.42 -36.26
CA ASP A 27 -3.48 17.57 -34.80
C ASP A 27 -2.10 17.60 -34.15
N SER A 28 -1.17 16.81 -34.70
CA SER A 28 0.23 16.77 -34.27
C SER A 28 0.94 18.11 -34.51
N LEU A 29 0.69 18.73 -35.67
CA LEU A 29 1.22 20.05 -36.01
C LEU A 29 0.66 21.14 -35.06
N MET A 30 -0.66 21.16 -34.87
CA MET A 30 -1.29 22.12 -33.96
C MET A 30 -0.81 21.93 -32.51
N ARG A 31 -0.56 20.68 -32.08
CA ARG A 31 0.03 20.41 -30.76
C ARG A 31 1.48 20.90 -30.67
N ALA A 32 2.29 20.65 -31.69
CA ALA A 32 3.66 21.13 -31.75
C ALA A 32 3.72 22.67 -31.62
N GLU A 33 2.88 23.39 -32.36
CA GLU A 33 2.78 24.85 -32.30
C GLU A 33 2.39 25.34 -30.89
N ASN A 34 1.42 24.68 -30.27
CA ASN A 34 0.99 25.02 -28.90
C ASN A 34 2.07 24.73 -27.86
N ILE A 35 2.82 23.63 -27.98
CA ILE A 35 3.94 23.29 -27.11
C ILE A 35 5.04 24.36 -27.23
N VAL A 36 5.40 24.70 -28.46
CA VAL A 36 6.41 25.73 -28.74
C VAL A 36 5.96 27.08 -28.17
N LYS A 37 4.72 27.50 -28.44
CA LYS A 37 4.17 28.76 -27.94
C LYS A 37 4.15 28.81 -26.41
N LYS A 38 3.68 27.74 -25.76
CA LYS A 38 3.65 27.65 -24.29
C LYS A 38 5.05 27.73 -23.71
N TRP A 39 5.98 26.94 -24.22
CA TRP A 39 7.38 26.96 -23.79
C TRP A 39 8.00 28.36 -23.95
N THR A 40 7.76 29.04 -25.08
CA THR A 40 8.24 30.41 -25.29
C THR A 40 7.66 31.39 -24.27
N ILE A 41 6.35 31.30 -23.97
CA ILE A 41 5.71 32.15 -22.97
C ILE A 41 6.30 31.87 -21.58
N ASP A 42 6.43 30.60 -21.19
CA ASP A 42 6.98 30.20 -19.89
C ASP A 42 8.42 30.73 -19.73
N VAL A 43 9.27 30.62 -20.76
CA VAL A 43 10.64 31.16 -20.72
C VAL A 43 10.66 32.69 -20.58
N LEU A 44 9.81 33.40 -21.32
CA LEU A 44 9.73 34.87 -21.22
C LEU A 44 9.18 35.31 -19.84
N MET A 45 8.23 34.56 -19.28
CA MET A 45 7.71 34.80 -17.93
C MET A 45 8.79 34.54 -16.87
N ASP A 46 9.58 33.47 -16.98
CA ASP A 46 10.72 33.21 -16.10
C ASP A 46 11.70 34.39 -16.14
N GLU A 47 12.05 34.88 -17.32
CA GLU A 47 12.97 36.01 -17.47
C GLU A 47 12.41 37.28 -16.83
N ALA A 48 11.13 37.57 -17.05
CA ALA A 48 10.46 38.70 -16.42
C ALA A 48 10.42 38.54 -14.90
N ALA A 49 10.17 37.33 -14.38
CA ALA A 49 10.22 37.05 -12.96
C ALA A 49 11.63 37.30 -12.40
N TYR A 50 12.68 36.75 -13.03
CA TYR A 50 14.06 36.96 -12.56
C TYR A 50 14.50 38.43 -12.51
N GLN A 51 13.98 39.28 -13.40
CA GLN A 51 14.32 40.71 -13.41
C GLN A 51 13.51 41.54 -12.41
N ASN A 52 12.29 41.11 -12.06
CA ASN A 52 11.35 41.92 -11.25
C ASN A 52 11.17 41.40 -9.82
N VAL A 53 11.57 40.16 -9.54
CA VAL A 53 11.50 39.55 -8.20
C VAL A 53 12.75 39.97 -7.41
N GLY A 54 12.70 41.17 -6.83
CA GLY A 54 13.80 41.79 -6.08
C GLY A 54 14.14 41.05 -4.77
N SER A 55 13.49 41.43 -3.66
CA SER A 55 13.74 40.88 -2.32
C SER A 55 13.44 39.38 -2.19
N ASP A 56 12.50 38.86 -2.97
CA ASP A 56 12.09 37.45 -2.84
C ASP A 56 13.11 36.50 -3.46
N LYS A 57 14.07 36.99 -4.26
CA LYS A 57 15.14 36.17 -4.81
C LYS A 57 15.99 35.52 -3.71
N THR A 58 16.30 36.27 -2.66
CA THR A 58 17.07 35.75 -1.52
C THR A 58 16.29 34.66 -0.76
N GLU A 59 14.97 34.83 -0.60
CA GLU A 59 14.12 33.84 0.06
C GLU A 59 13.95 32.60 -0.82
N ILE A 60 13.76 32.78 -2.13
CA ILE A 60 13.73 31.67 -3.11
C ILE A 60 15.05 30.91 -3.08
N ASP A 61 16.20 31.59 -3.12
CA ASP A 61 17.51 30.95 -3.07
C ASP A 61 17.72 30.20 -1.75
N LYS A 62 17.22 30.72 -0.64
CA LYS A 62 17.23 30.04 0.66
C LYS A 62 16.37 28.77 0.61
N LEU A 63 15.13 28.84 0.13
CA LEU A 63 14.23 27.69 -0.01
C LEU A 63 14.80 26.60 -0.93
N VAL A 64 15.39 26.99 -2.06
CA VAL A 64 16.05 26.06 -2.99
C VAL A 64 17.22 25.37 -2.31
N ASN A 65 18.03 26.11 -1.55
CA ASN A 65 19.15 25.55 -0.81
C ASN A 65 18.70 24.62 0.32
N GLU A 66 17.65 24.97 1.07
CA GLU A 66 17.06 24.11 2.11
C GLU A 66 16.50 22.81 1.49
N TYR A 67 15.78 22.91 0.38
CA TYR A 67 15.27 21.75 -0.34
C TYR A 67 16.40 20.87 -0.86
N LYS A 68 17.44 21.45 -1.49
CA LYS A 68 18.63 20.72 -1.94
C LYS A 68 19.31 19.99 -0.78
N ARG A 69 19.50 20.65 0.37
CA ARG A 69 20.07 20.04 1.58
C ARG A 69 19.21 18.89 2.10
N SER A 70 17.88 19.07 2.14
CA SER A 70 16.93 18.04 2.54
C SER A 70 17.00 16.81 1.61
N LEU A 71 16.97 17.05 0.30
CA LEU A 71 17.04 15.99 -0.71
C LEU A 71 18.36 15.21 -0.62
N MET A 72 19.50 15.90 -0.49
CA MET A 72 20.81 15.26 -0.31
C MET A 72 20.85 14.40 0.95
N ARG A 73 20.32 14.91 2.07
CA ARG A 73 20.25 14.19 3.34
C ARG A 73 19.39 12.94 3.22
N HIS A 74 18.19 13.06 2.62
CA HIS A 74 17.29 11.94 2.40
C HIS A 74 17.92 10.86 1.50
N ARG A 75 18.54 11.25 0.37
CA ARG A 75 19.24 10.32 -0.52
C ARG A 75 20.37 9.58 0.18
N TYR A 76 21.13 10.29 1.01
CA TYR A 76 22.20 9.68 1.79
C TYR A 76 21.64 8.70 2.84
N GLN A 77 20.58 9.08 3.56
CA GLN A 77 19.88 8.20 4.52
C GLN A 77 19.39 6.90 3.86
N GLU A 78 18.74 7.00 2.70
CA GLU A 78 18.29 5.84 1.93
C GLU A 78 19.45 4.90 1.56
N HIS A 79 20.59 5.46 1.16
CA HIS A 79 21.78 4.68 0.81
C HIS A 79 22.36 3.93 2.03
N ILE A 80 22.60 4.63 3.13
CA ILE A 80 23.19 4.00 4.34
C ILE A 80 22.23 3.00 5.01
N ILE A 81 20.92 3.21 4.89
CA ILE A 81 19.90 2.26 5.35
C ILE A 81 19.91 1.01 4.47
N ARG A 82 19.94 1.17 3.15
CA ARG A 82 19.90 0.03 2.21
C ARG A 82 21.08 -0.92 2.43
N ASP A 83 22.27 -0.37 2.67
CA ASP A 83 23.50 -1.16 2.81
C ASP A 83 23.56 -1.96 4.12
N ARG A 84 22.68 -1.68 5.11
CA ARG A 84 22.74 -2.29 6.46
C ARG A 84 21.43 -2.84 7.02
N VAL A 85 20.27 -2.33 6.60
CA VAL A 85 18.95 -2.72 7.15
C VAL A 85 18.32 -3.88 6.38
N SER A 86 19.00 -4.43 5.38
CA SER A 86 18.68 -5.71 4.73
C SER A 86 19.06 -6.90 5.64
N ALA A 87 18.53 -6.92 6.86
CA ALA A 87 18.62 -8.04 7.77
C ALA A 87 17.25 -8.72 7.84
N ASP A 88 17.19 -9.98 7.40
CA ASP A 88 16.01 -10.82 7.48
C ASP A 88 15.50 -10.85 8.93
N ILE A 89 14.35 -10.23 9.15
CA ILE A 89 13.67 -10.30 10.43
C ILE A 89 13.06 -11.69 10.51
N ASN A 90 13.72 -12.57 11.25
CA ASN A 90 13.25 -13.93 11.42
C ASN A 90 11.96 -13.97 12.26
N GLU A 91 11.25 -15.09 12.18
CA GLU A 91 9.99 -15.30 12.90
C GLU A 91 10.18 -15.23 14.42
N TYR A 92 11.33 -15.64 14.95
CA TYR A 92 11.63 -15.56 16.38
C TYR A 92 11.62 -14.11 16.90
N ASP A 93 12.25 -13.17 16.18
CA ASP A 93 12.25 -11.75 16.50
C ASP A 93 10.82 -11.17 16.44
N GLN A 94 10.03 -11.61 15.45
CA GLN A 94 8.64 -11.20 15.30
C GLN A 94 7.77 -11.70 16.46
N LEU A 95 7.90 -12.97 16.83
CA LEU A 95 7.15 -13.57 17.92
C LEU A 95 7.53 -12.94 19.26
N LYS A 96 8.83 -12.72 19.50
CA LYS A 96 9.30 -12.01 20.71
C LYS A 96 8.72 -10.59 20.80
N TYR A 97 8.67 -9.88 19.68
CA TYR A 97 8.08 -8.55 19.63
C TYR A 97 6.56 -8.60 19.90
N TYR A 98 5.85 -9.54 19.28
CA TYR A 98 4.43 -9.76 19.50
C TYR A 98 4.12 -10.04 20.98
N GLU A 99 4.80 -11.01 21.58
CA GLU A 99 4.63 -11.41 22.97
C GLU A 99 4.88 -10.26 23.94
N GLY A 100 5.90 -9.44 23.69
CA GLY A 100 6.22 -8.26 24.52
C GLY A 100 5.26 -7.08 24.34
N ASN A 101 4.46 -7.05 23.26
CA ASN A 101 3.61 -5.92 22.91
C ASN A 101 2.16 -6.32 22.60
N LYS A 102 1.68 -7.45 23.13
CA LYS A 102 0.33 -7.98 22.86
C LYS A 102 -0.77 -6.93 22.96
N GLN A 103 -0.72 -6.08 23.99
CA GLN A 103 -1.71 -5.01 24.21
C GLN A 103 -1.83 -3.99 23.06
N GLN A 104 -0.84 -3.90 22.17
CA GLN A 104 -0.89 -3.05 20.97
C GLN A 104 -1.63 -3.70 19.80
N PHE A 105 -1.83 -5.02 19.84
CA PHE A 105 -2.43 -5.82 18.78
C PHE A 105 -3.84 -6.24 19.16
N ILE A 106 -4.73 -5.25 19.31
CA ILE A 106 -6.15 -5.49 19.54
C ILE A 106 -6.89 -5.36 18.22
N LEU A 107 -7.76 -6.32 17.93
CA LEU A 107 -8.55 -6.34 16.71
C LEU A 107 -9.50 -5.15 16.64
N SER A 108 -9.42 -4.39 15.55
CA SER A 108 -10.38 -3.35 15.19
C SER A 108 -11.55 -3.86 14.35
N GLN A 109 -11.45 -5.10 13.85
CA GLN A 109 -12.42 -5.75 12.98
C GLN A 109 -12.61 -7.21 13.40
N ASN A 110 -13.74 -7.80 13.02
CA ASN A 110 -13.98 -9.22 13.25
C ASN A 110 -13.25 -10.06 12.21
N LEU A 111 -12.59 -11.12 12.65
CA LEU A 111 -11.90 -12.06 11.78
C LEU A 111 -12.60 -13.42 11.80
N ILE A 112 -12.56 -14.09 10.66
CA ILE A 112 -13.09 -15.45 10.52
C ILE A 112 -12.10 -16.36 9.78
N LYS A 113 -12.23 -17.66 10.04
CA LYS A 113 -11.70 -18.76 9.23
C LYS A 113 -12.86 -19.58 8.67
N GLY A 114 -12.69 -20.17 7.50
CA GLY A 114 -13.72 -21.01 6.88
C GLY A 114 -13.74 -21.02 5.36
N LEU A 115 -14.96 -21.05 4.81
CA LEU A 115 -15.22 -21.24 3.38
C LEU A 115 -16.33 -20.32 2.90
N PHE A 116 -16.12 -19.70 1.74
CA PHE A 116 -17.15 -18.95 1.02
C PHE A 116 -17.32 -19.47 -0.41
N LEU A 117 -18.58 -19.64 -0.82
CA LEU A 117 -18.97 -20.09 -2.15
C LEU A 117 -20.03 -19.16 -2.74
N LYS A 118 -19.90 -18.89 -4.04
CA LYS A 118 -20.97 -18.29 -4.86
C LYS A 118 -21.26 -19.20 -6.04
N VAL A 119 -22.49 -19.70 -6.13
CA VAL A 119 -22.90 -20.71 -7.13
C VAL A 119 -24.17 -20.24 -7.83
N PRO A 120 -24.33 -20.39 -9.16
CA PRO A 120 -25.57 -20.04 -9.85
C PRO A 120 -26.77 -20.88 -9.36
N VAL A 121 -27.97 -20.30 -9.26
CA VAL A 121 -29.17 -21.03 -8.75
C VAL A 121 -29.55 -22.26 -9.59
N GLY A 122 -29.16 -22.28 -10.87
CA GLY A 122 -29.41 -23.39 -11.80
C GLY A 122 -28.30 -24.44 -11.86
N ALA A 123 -27.25 -24.31 -11.05
CA ALA A 123 -26.14 -25.26 -11.07
C ALA A 123 -26.59 -26.66 -10.60
N PRO A 124 -26.09 -27.74 -11.23
CA PRO A 124 -26.44 -29.10 -10.82
C PRO A 124 -25.96 -29.35 -9.38
N GLY A 125 -26.65 -30.23 -8.64
CA GLY A 125 -26.12 -30.74 -7.36
C GLY A 125 -26.06 -29.76 -6.19
N LEU A 126 -26.77 -28.61 -6.23
CA LEU A 126 -26.82 -27.64 -5.12
C LEU A 126 -27.23 -28.26 -3.78
N GLU A 127 -28.14 -29.24 -3.77
CA GLU A 127 -28.53 -29.97 -2.56
C GLU A 127 -27.36 -30.70 -1.89
N ASN A 128 -26.38 -31.15 -2.67
CA ASN A 128 -25.18 -31.76 -2.13
C ASN A 128 -24.23 -30.69 -1.57
N VAL A 129 -24.10 -29.56 -2.26
CA VAL A 129 -23.32 -28.40 -1.77
C VAL A 129 -23.83 -27.96 -0.40
N ARG A 130 -25.16 -27.85 -0.23
CA ARG A 130 -25.81 -27.55 1.07
C ARG A 130 -25.38 -28.46 2.21
N LYS A 131 -25.21 -29.76 1.93
CA LYS A 131 -24.77 -30.73 2.93
C LYS A 131 -23.28 -30.61 3.21
N TRP A 132 -22.48 -30.40 2.17
CA TRP A 132 -21.02 -30.36 2.29
C TRP A 132 -20.53 -29.09 3.00
N TYR A 133 -21.08 -27.91 2.67
CA TYR A 133 -20.57 -26.66 3.22
C TYR A 133 -20.82 -26.54 4.73
N VAL A 134 -21.91 -27.12 5.26
CA VAL A 134 -22.18 -27.16 6.71
C VAL A 134 -21.27 -28.16 7.41
N SER A 135 -20.97 -29.30 6.77
CA SER A 135 -20.22 -30.39 7.38
C SER A 135 -18.79 -30.02 7.75
N GLY A 136 -18.09 -29.23 6.93
CA GLY A 136 -16.70 -28.84 7.15
C GLY A 136 -15.69 -30.00 7.23
N SER A 137 -16.08 -31.23 6.87
CA SER A 137 -15.16 -32.38 6.86
C SER A 137 -14.21 -32.33 5.67
N VAL A 138 -13.04 -32.96 5.80
CA VAL A 138 -12.05 -33.05 4.70
C VAL A 138 -12.68 -33.64 3.44
N GLU A 139 -13.49 -34.69 3.57
CA GLU A 139 -14.20 -35.29 2.44
C GLU A 139 -15.21 -34.33 1.78
N SER A 140 -15.95 -33.56 2.59
CA SER A 140 -16.88 -32.55 2.09
C SER A 140 -16.13 -31.42 1.38
N LEU A 141 -14.98 -30.99 1.90
CA LEU A 141 -14.14 -29.96 1.29
C LEU A 141 -13.59 -30.42 -0.07
N GLU A 142 -13.08 -31.64 -0.18
CA GLU A 142 -12.62 -32.19 -1.47
C GLU A 142 -13.76 -32.26 -2.50
N LYS A 143 -14.97 -32.62 -2.07
CA LYS A 143 -16.16 -32.63 -2.95
C LYS A 143 -16.53 -31.23 -3.41
N ILE A 144 -16.49 -30.24 -2.51
CA ILE A 144 -16.76 -28.84 -2.85
C ILE A 144 -15.69 -28.30 -3.80
N GLU A 145 -14.41 -28.60 -3.58
CA GLU A 145 -13.33 -28.14 -4.44
C GLU A 145 -13.51 -28.66 -5.87
N LYS A 146 -13.75 -29.97 -6.02
CA LYS A 146 -14.05 -30.60 -7.32
C LYS A 146 -15.30 -30.00 -7.97
N TYR A 147 -16.34 -29.76 -7.20
CA TYR A 147 -17.58 -29.15 -7.68
C TYR A 147 -17.37 -27.70 -8.17
N SER A 148 -16.61 -26.93 -7.40
CA SER A 148 -16.43 -25.49 -7.60
C SER A 148 -15.68 -25.16 -8.88
N ILE A 149 -14.76 -26.03 -9.30
CA ILE A 149 -14.01 -25.88 -10.57
C ILE A 149 -14.95 -25.69 -11.78
N GLN A 150 -16.11 -26.35 -11.79
CA GLN A 150 -17.02 -26.34 -12.93
C GLN A 150 -18.25 -25.47 -12.71
N ASN A 151 -18.68 -25.31 -11.45
CA ASN A 151 -20.02 -24.81 -11.15
C ASN A 151 -20.02 -23.55 -10.27
N ALA A 152 -18.93 -23.23 -9.56
CA ALA A 152 -18.88 -22.05 -8.70
C ALA A 152 -18.31 -20.83 -9.45
N ILE A 153 -18.90 -19.67 -9.19
CA ILE A 153 -18.36 -18.37 -9.63
C ILE A 153 -17.25 -17.90 -8.69
N ILE A 154 -17.39 -18.18 -7.39
CA ILE A 154 -16.39 -17.87 -6.37
C ILE A 154 -16.24 -19.08 -5.46
N TYR A 155 -14.99 -19.44 -5.19
CA TYR A 155 -14.56 -20.41 -4.19
C TYR A 155 -13.41 -19.77 -3.40
N ASP A 156 -13.69 -19.34 -2.17
CA ASP A 156 -12.69 -18.78 -1.28
C ASP A 156 -12.50 -19.73 -0.08
N TYR A 157 -11.33 -20.35 0.00
CA TYR A 157 -10.91 -21.20 1.10
C TYR A 157 -9.96 -20.42 2.02
N PHE A 158 -10.30 -20.33 3.30
CA PHE A 158 -9.54 -19.59 4.31
C PHE A 158 -9.62 -20.27 5.69
N TYR A 159 -9.49 -21.60 5.73
CA TYR A 159 -9.37 -22.33 6.99
C TYR A 159 -7.98 -22.21 7.63
N ASP A 160 -6.96 -21.89 6.83
CA ASP A 160 -5.55 -21.80 7.26
C ASP A 160 -5.13 -20.38 7.67
N HIS A 161 -5.83 -19.34 7.22
CA HIS A 161 -5.51 -17.94 7.50
C HIS A 161 -6.75 -17.12 7.88
N TRP A 162 -6.55 -16.08 8.68
CA TRP A 162 -7.63 -15.18 9.09
C TRP A 162 -7.99 -14.18 8.01
N VAL A 163 -9.29 -13.97 7.78
CA VAL A 163 -9.79 -12.92 6.88
C VAL A 163 -10.77 -12.01 7.60
N ASN A 164 -10.88 -10.76 7.15
CA ASN A 164 -11.87 -9.82 7.65
C ASN A 164 -13.28 -10.27 7.25
N PHE A 165 -14.16 -10.40 8.24
CA PHE A 165 -15.56 -10.76 8.02
C PHE A 165 -16.28 -9.80 7.07
N GLU A 166 -15.99 -8.50 7.16
CA GLU A 166 -16.65 -7.49 6.32
C GLU A 166 -16.28 -7.64 4.84
N ASP A 167 -15.05 -8.05 4.53
CA ASP A 167 -14.59 -8.28 3.15
C ASP A 167 -15.31 -9.47 2.52
N VAL A 168 -15.62 -10.50 3.30
CA VAL A 168 -16.44 -11.64 2.86
C VAL A 168 -17.89 -11.21 2.68
N MET A 169 -18.46 -10.45 3.63
CA MET A 169 -19.84 -9.97 3.57
C MET A 169 -20.08 -9.00 2.40
N ALA A 170 -19.07 -8.23 1.99
CA ALA A 170 -19.16 -7.35 0.82
C ALA A 170 -19.45 -8.10 -0.50
N LYS A 171 -19.17 -9.41 -0.55
CA LYS A 171 -19.46 -10.29 -1.70
C LYS A 171 -20.90 -10.81 -1.71
N ILE A 172 -21.63 -10.66 -0.61
CA ILE A 172 -22.98 -11.19 -0.41
C ILE A 172 -23.99 -10.03 -0.52
N PRO A 173 -25.07 -10.16 -1.33
CA PRO A 173 -26.10 -9.14 -1.45
C PRO A 173 -27.04 -9.12 -0.23
N HIS A 174 -26.49 -9.21 0.98
CA HIS A 174 -27.20 -9.21 2.25
C HIS A 174 -26.45 -8.39 3.28
N ARG A 175 -27.14 -7.42 3.89
CA ARG A 175 -26.55 -6.57 4.93
C ARG A 175 -26.91 -7.08 6.30
N ILE A 176 -25.89 -7.32 7.11
CA ILE A 176 -26.03 -7.68 8.52
C ILE A 176 -25.88 -6.39 9.35
N SER A 177 -26.91 -6.04 10.12
CA SER A 177 -26.91 -4.82 10.93
C SER A 177 -25.88 -4.82 12.06
N SER A 178 -25.58 -6.00 12.62
CA SER A 178 -24.61 -6.18 13.70
C SER A 178 -23.70 -7.38 13.42
N PRO A 179 -22.56 -7.17 12.73
CA PRO A 179 -21.60 -8.23 12.41
C PRO A 179 -21.15 -9.02 13.63
N THR A 180 -20.81 -8.34 14.72
CA THR A 180 -20.34 -8.98 15.96
C THR A 180 -21.42 -9.84 16.61
N GLN A 181 -22.68 -9.38 16.62
CA GLN A 181 -23.77 -10.18 17.17
C GLN A 181 -24.08 -11.39 16.28
N PHE A 182 -24.06 -11.20 14.96
CA PHE A 182 -24.24 -12.28 14.00
C PHE A 182 -23.21 -13.39 14.21
N LEU A 183 -21.93 -13.04 14.31
CA LEU A 183 -20.86 -14.00 14.54
C LEU A 183 -20.97 -14.72 15.88
N ARG A 184 -21.59 -14.13 16.91
CA ARG A 184 -21.76 -14.81 18.21
C ARG A 184 -22.73 -16.00 18.15
N ILE A 185 -23.72 -15.96 17.26
CA ILE A 185 -24.82 -16.94 17.24
C ILE A 185 -24.87 -17.78 15.96
N ASN A 186 -24.16 -17.38 14.90
CA ASN A 186 -24.14 -18.10 13.63
C ASN A 186 -22.73 -18.57 13.28
N ASP A 187 -22.66 -19.80 12.78
CA ASP A 187 -21.44 -20.39 12.20
C ASP A 187 -21.59 -20.66 10.70
N HIS A 188 -22.76 -20.35 10.14
CA HIS A 188 -23.03 -20.48 8.72
C HIS A 188 -24.03 -19.43 8.25
N LEU A 189 -23.98 -19.12 6.95
CA LEU A 189 -24.92 -18.26 6.27
C LEU A 189 -25.22 -18.84 4.89
N GLU A 190 -26.50 -18.99 4.57
CA GLU A 190 -26.97 -19.25 3.22
C GLU A 190 -27.90 -18.11 2.80
N VAL A 191 -27.59 -17.47 1.67
CA VAL A 191 -28.42 -16.42 1.06
C VAL A 191 -28.58 -16.74 -0.41
N SER A 192 -29.77 -16.50 -0.96
CA SER A 192 -30.01 -16.61 -2.41
C SER A 192 -30.52 -15.29 -2.96
N ASP A 193 -30.07 -14.93 -4.16
CA ASP A 193 -30.69 -13.90 -4.99
C ASP A 193 -31.34 -14.53 -6.25
N SER A 194 -31.72 -13.73 -7.24
CA SER A 194 -32.36 -14.23 -8.46
C SER A 194 -31.45 -15.06 -9.38
N THR A 195 -30.13 -15.02 -9.15
CA THR A 195 -29.10 -15.55 -10.05
C THR A 195 -28.09 -16.45 -9.35
N HIS A 196 -27.85 -16.28 -8.06
CA HIS A 196 -26.85 -17.01 -7.29
C HIS A 196 -27.33 -17.40 -5.90
N VAL A 197 -26.72 -18.46 -5.38
CA VAL A 197 -26.73 -18.88 -3.99
C VAL A 197 -25.34 -18.66 -3.40
N TYR A 198 -25.31 -18.12 -2.19
CA TYR A 198 -24.14 -17.73 -1.43
C TYR A 198 -24.07 -18.61 -0.19
N PHE A 199 -22.99 -19.36 -0.04
CA PHE A 199 -22.73 -20.19 1.12
C PHE A 199 -21.52 -19.68 1.87
N LEU A 200 -21.64 -19.49 3.17
CA LEU A 200 -20.55 -19.16 4.06
C LEU A 200 -20.57 -20.17 5.21
N ASN A 201 -19.44 -20.83 5.43
CA ASN A 201 -19.15 -21.63 6.61
C ASN A 201 -18.06 -20.91 7.41
N ILE A 202 -18.27 -20.76 8.72
CA ILE A 202 -17.35 -20.14 9.66
C ILE A 202 -16.89 -21.22 10.62
N SER A 203 -15.61 -21.55 10.59
CA SER A 203 -15.01 -22.58 11.45
C SER A 203 -14.38 -22.00 12.71
N ASP A 204 -13.84 -20.79 12.60
CA ASP A 204 -13.25 -20.06 13.71
C ASP A 204 -13.54 -18.57 13.56
N LYS A 205 -13.61 -17.86 14.69
CA LYS A 205 -14.01 -16.45 14.76
C LYS A 205 -13.32 -15.73 15.89
N LEU A 206 -12.79 -14.56 15.59
CA LEU A 206 -12.24 -13.61 16.57
C LEU A 206 -12.96 -12.29 16.45
N LEU A 207 -13.46 -11.79 17.58
CA LEU A 207 -14.27 -10.59 17.59
C LEU A 207 -13.40 -9.35 17.80
N VAL A 208 -13.92 -8.21 17.34
CA VAL A 208 -13.37 -6.89 17.67
C VAL A 208 -13.13 -6.76 19.17
N GLY A 209 -11.99 -6.17 19.55
CA GLY A 209 -11.55 -6.06 20.94
C GLY A 209 -10.79 -7.27 21.47
N ASN A 210 -10.77 -8.41 20.76
CA ASN A 210 -9.88 -9.51 21.12
C ASN A 210 -8.44 -9.25 20.67
N GLN A 211 -7.52 -10.02 21.26
CA GLN A 211 -6.11 -10.04 20.87
C GLN A 211 -6.00 -10.58 19.44
N ALA A 212 -5.37 -9.80 18.55
CA ALA A 212 -5.11 -10.21 17.18
C ALA A 212 -4.09 -11.35 17.15
N PRO A 213 -4.34 -12.45 16.42
CA PRO A 213 -3.46 -13.60 16.41
C PRO A 213 -2.19 -13.31 15.61
N PHE A 214 -1.08 -13.97 15.97
CA PHE A 214 0.24 -13.67 15.43
C PHE A 214 0.31 -13.80 13.91
N ASP A 215 -0.28 -14.86 13.35
CA ASP A 215 -0.37 -15.12 11.90
C ASP A 215 -1.07 -13.98 11.14
N TYR A 216 -2.07 -13.33 11.75
CA TYR A 216 -2.76 -12.19 11.15
C TYR A 216 -1.92 -10.90 11.17
N VAL A 217 -1.19 -10.63 12.25
CA VAL A 217 -0.40 -9.38 12.39
C VAL A 217 1.06 -9.52 11.95
N GLN A 218 1.48 -10.69 11.48
CA GLN A 218 2.88 -11.00 11.19
C GLN A 218 3.53 -9.99 10.23
N VAL A 219 2.88 -9.69 9.12
CA VAL A 219 3.36 -8.72 8.11
C VAL A 219 3.45 -7.30 8.68
N GLN A 220 2.48 -6.92 9.53
CA GLN A 220 2.48 -5.64 10.21
C GLN A 220 3.66 -5.54 11.19
N ILE A 221 3.91 -6.59 11.98
CA ILE A 221 5.04 -6.67 12.91
C ILE A 221 6.36 -6.59 12.17
N GLN A 222 6.51 -7.32 11.07
CA GLN A 222 7.71 -7.27 10.25
C GLN A 222 7.99 -5.83 9.79
N THR A 223 6.96 -5.14 9.29
CA THR A 223 7.06 -3.74 8.87
C THR A 223 7.47 -2.82 10.03
N MET A 224 6.85 -2.98 11.21
CA MET A 224 7.19 -2.22 12.41
C MET A 224 8.63 -2.43 12.85
N LEU A 225 9.11 -3.68 12.86
CA LEU A 225 10.48 -4.01 13.25
C LEU A 225 11.51 -3.46 12.24
N VAL A 226 11.21 -3.53 10.93
CA VAL A 226 12.05 -2.89 9.89
C VAL A 226 12.15 -1.39 10.18
N ASN A 227 11.02 -0.72 10.39
CA ASN A 227 10.99 0.72 10.63
C ASN A 227 11.73 1.10 11.92
N LYS A 228 11.57 0.31 12.98
CA LYS A 228 12.31 0.50 14.23
C LYS A 228 13.82 0.42 14.01
N ARG A 229 14.31 -0.61 13.31
CA ARG A 229 15.74 -0.75 12.97
C ARG A 229 16.26 0.43 12.15
N LYS A 230 15.47 0.92 11.18
CA LYS A 230 15.84 2.13 10.39
C LYS A 230 16.02 3.36 11.28
N ILE A 231 15.06 3.61 12.18
CA ILE A 231 15.10 4.77 13.09
C ILE A 231 16.29 4.67 14.05
N ASP A 232 16.49 3.49 14.66
CA ASP A 232 17.59 3.26 15.59
C ASP A 232 18.94 3.47 14.91
N TYR A 233 19.12 2.94 13.69
CA TYR A 233 20.33 3.12 12.91
C TYR A 233 20.61 4.59 12.58
N LEU A 234 19.60 5.34 12.09
CA LEU A 234 19.77 6.76 11.77
C LEU A 234 20.16 7.58 12.99
N ARG A 235 19.57 7.26 14.15
CA ARG A 235 19.90 7.91 15.42
C ARG A 235 21.34 7.62 15.84
N GLU A 236 21.75 6.35 15.86
CA GLU A 236 23.12 5.95 16.20
C GLU A 236 24.15 6.55 15.24
N PHE A 237 23.83 6.62 13.95
CA PHE A 237 24.68 7.21 12.94
C PHE A 237 24.83 8.73 13.13
N GLY A 238 23.74 9.45 13.39
CA GLY A 238 23.78 10.87 13.70
C GLY A 238 24.61 11.18 14.95
N GLU A 239 24.40 10.40 16.00
CA GLU A 239 25.18 10.45 17.24
C GLU A 239 26.68 10.19 17.01
N LYS A 240 27.01 9.24 16.13
CA LYS A 240 28.40 8.97 15.74
C LYS A 240 29.02 10.15 15.00
N LEU A 241 28.31 10.70 14.00
CA LEU A 241 28.79 11.88 13.26
C LEU A 241 29.07 13.06 14.20
N TYR A 242 28.18 13.30 15.15
CA TYR A 242 28.36 14.36 16.14
C TYR A 242 29.62 14.12 16.99
N ARG A 243 29.76 12.92 17.58
CA ARG A 243 30.93 12.58 18.40
C ARG A 243 32.25 12.66 17.62
N ASP A 244 32.27 12.17 16.38
CA ASP A 244 33.45 12.24 15.52
C ASP A 244 33.82 13.69 15.18
N ALA A 245 32.82 14.55 14.94
CA ALA A 245 33.04 15.96 14.64
C ALA A 245 33.59 16.74 15.85
N VAL A 246 33.11 16.45 17.06
CA VAL A 246 33.64 17.01 18.32
C VAL A 246 35.07 16.53 18.57
N ARG A 247 35.34 15.21 18.45
CA ARG A 247 36.68 14.65 18.69
C ARG A 247 37.73 15.19 17.73
N ASN A 248 37.37 15.39 16.47
CA ASN A 248 38.31 15.83 15.43
C ASN A 248 38.40 17.36 15.33
N GLY A 249 37.79 18.12 16.26
CA GLY A 249 37.82 19.58 16.28
C GLY A 249 37.08 20.25 15.12
N THR A 250 36.21 19.52 14.42
CA THR A 250 35.38 20.05 13.33
C THR A 250 34.21 20.88 13.86
N VAL A 251 33.83 20.65 15.12
CA VAL A 251 32.81 21.43 15.84
C VAL A 251 33.49 22.11 17.02
N GLU A 252 33.44 23.43 17.03
CA GLU A 252 33.82 24.25 18.19
C GLU A 252 32.55 24.72 18.88
N ILE A 253 32.32 24.25 20.11
CA ILE A 253 31.15 24.65 20.91
C ILE A 253 31.54 25.93 21.66
N MET A 254 31.01 27.06 21.20
CA MET A 254 31.10 28.32 21.94
C MET A 254 30.11 28.27 23.11
N THR A 255 30.62 28.06 24.32
CA THR A 255 29.87 28.31 25.57
C THR A 255 30.13 29.75 26.01
N GLU A 256 29.06 30.55 26.15
CA GLU A 256 29.08 31.85 26.85
C GLU A 256 29.32 31.68 28.35
#